data_AF-A0A017RY71-F1
#
_entry.id   AF-A0A017RY71-F1
#
_cell.length_a   1.000
_cell.length_b   1.000
_cell.length_c   1.000
_cell.angle_alpha   90.00
_cell.angle_beta   90.00
_cell.angle_gamma   90.00
#
_symmetry.space_group_name_H-M   'P 1'
#
loop_
_entity.id
_entity.type
_entity.pdbx_description
1 polymer ?
#
loop_
_entity_poly.entity_id
_entity_poly.type
_entity_poly.pdbx_seq_one_letter_code
_entity_poly.pdbx_strand_id
1 'polypeptide(L)'
;MAFLTTHKNKEEIENGIALNMLENYYDYKLKFFNEEYKKDIDELKKKIDSSEKTIQDLKNENEKLLKQNKQCKKELGTLENSIEVLKSKLKGYEEKTKKDKNSEGDNKENLSEIKLKNEELEKQLKEAKTMCKFLEKEIVQLQLERDELGKNLNYINAYFEYASSSIEENKNYLFALVINMDAKICSYLFPEILFIDSNKLEEELLSCSLNNINKIYIQRNNLSTLKINLIKEFAKKKRLKAKIIMPRNEKELIEEIIKIKYMEG
;
A
#
# COMPACT_ATOMS: atom_id res chain seq x y z
N MET A 1 -73.41 3.41 131.26
CA MET A 1 -74.26 4.07 132.29
C MET A 1 -74.75 3.14 133.40
N ALA A 2 -74.91 1.82 133.19
CA ALA A 2 -75.41 0.89 134.22
C ALA A 2 -74.46 0.63 135.42
N PHE A 3 -73.15 0.92 135.29
CA PHE A 3 -72.15 0.70 136.36
C PHE A 3 -72.23 1.75 137.49
N LEU A 4 -72.61 2.99 137.16
CA LEU A 4 -72.68 4.12 138.10
C LEU A 4 -73.89 4.05 139.04
N THR A 5 -74.89 3.23 138.72
CA THR A 5 -76.12 3.09 139.53
C THR A 5 -76.06 1.96 140.56
N THR A 6 -74.99 1.15 140.57
CA THR A 6 -74.88 -0.08 141.37
C THR A 6 -73.79 -0.06 142.45
N HIS A 7 -72.88 0.91 142.45
CA HIS A 7 -71.72 0.97 143.35
C HIS A 7 -71.80 2.23 144.24
N LYS A 8 -71.53 2.10 145.55
CA LYS A 8 -71.73 3.18 146.56
C LYS A 8 -70.44 3.67 147.23
N ASN A 9 -69.32 2.98 147.06
CA ASN A 9 -68.03 3.42 147.55
C ASN A 9 -67.32 4.27 146.47
N LYS A 10 -66.73 5.39 146.90
CA LYS A 10 -66.06 6.37 146.03
C LYS A 10 -64.98 5.72 145.15
N GLU A 11 -64.21 4.80 145.71
CA GLU A 11 -63.09 4.13 145.04
C GLU A 11 -63.55 3.20 143.90
N GLU A 12 -64.68 2.50 144.07
CA GLU A 12 -65.25 1.63 143.01
C GLU A 12 -65.78 2.44 141.83
N ILE A 13 -66.39 3.59 142.11
CA ILE A 13 -66.87 4.53 141.09
C ILE A 13 -65.68 5.12 140.32
N GLU A 14 -64.62 5.55 141.02
CA GLU A 14 -63.40 6.07 140.41
C GLU A 14 -62.71 5.02 139.53
N ASN A 15 -62.59 3.78 139.99
CA ASN A 15 -62.02 2.67 139.22
C ASN A 15 -62.87 2.30 137.99
N GLY A 16 -64.20 2.29 138.11
CA GLY A 16 -65.10 2.04 136.98
C GLY A 16 -65.04 3.14 135.91
N ILE A 17 -64.90 4.40 136.33
CA ILE A 17 -64.68 5.52 135.42
C ILE A 17 -63.33 5.38 134.71
N ALA A 18 -62.26 5.04 135.43
CA ALA A 18 -60.93 4.84 134.85
C ALA A 18 -60.90 3.70 133.83
N LEU A 19 -61.55 2.56 134.13
CA LEU A 19 -61.67 1.42 133.20
C LEU A 19 -62.43 1.80 131.92
N ASN A 20 -63.57 2.48 132.05
CA ASN A 20 -64.32 2.94 130.89
C ASN A 20 -63.55 3.97 130.06
N MET A 21 -62.77 4.85 130.69
CA MET A 21 -61.88 5.77 129.97
C MET A 21 -60.77 5.03 129.20
N LEU A 22 -60.19 3.99 129.81
CA LEU A 22 -59.17 3.15 129.17
C LEU A 22 -59.75 2.36 127.98
N GLU A 23 -60.93 1.76 128.13
CA GLU A 23 -61.61 1.01 127.07
C GLU A 23 -61.94 1.91 125.88
N ASN A 24 -62.54 3.10 126.12
CA ASN A 24 -62.81 4.06 125.05
C ASN A 24 -61.54 4.59 124.37
N TYR A 25 -60.46 4.79 125.13
CA TYR A 25 -59.17 5.19 124.56
C TYR A 25 -58.59 4.10 123.65
N TYR A 26 -58.69 2.83 124.07
CA TYR A 26 -58.21 1.69 123.30
C TYR A 26 -59.00 1.53 121.99
N ASP A 27 -60.34 1.57 122.06
CA ASP A 27 -61.20 1.50 120.87
C ASP A 27 -60.96 2.65 119.90
N TYR A 28 -60.79 3.87 120.42
CA TYR A 28 -60.42 5.02 119.61
C TYR A 28 -59.08 4.81 118.91
N LYS A 29 -58.05 4.35 119.64
CA LYS A 29 -56.72 4.07 119.07
C LYS A 29 -56.77 2.97 118.02
N LEU A 30 -57.49 1.88 118.28
CA LEU A 30 -57.63 0.76 117.35
C LEU A 30 -58.32 1.22 116.05
N LYS A 31 -59.39 2.00 116.16
CA LYS A 31 -60.09 2.56 115.01
C LYS A 31 -59.20 3.52 114.21
N PHE A 32 -58.48 4.41 114.89
CA PHE A 32 -57.54 5.34 114.27
C PHE A 32 -56.46 4.60 113.45
N PHE A 33 -55.80 3.61 114.05
CA PHE A 33 -54.77 2.82 113.34
C PHE A 33 -55.36 2.04 112.16
N ASN A 34 -56.55 1.44 112.30
CA ASN A 34 -57.21 0.73 111.20
C ASN A 34 -57.54 1.66 110.02
N GLU A 35 -57.98 2.89 110.28
CA GLU A 35 -58.22 3.88 109.24
C GLU A 35 -56.93 4.34 108.55
N GLU A 36 -55.84 4.50 109.32
CA GLU A 36 -54.50 4.83 108.80
C GLU A 36 -53.94 3.71 107.92
N TYR A 37 -53.94 2.45 108.41
CA TYR A 37 -53.50 1.30 107.62
C TYR A 37 -54.32 1.10 106.35
N LYS A 38 -55.63 1.38 106.39
CA LYS A 38 -56.49 1.29 105.20
C LYS A 38 -56.10 2.31 104.14
N LYS A 39 -55.76 3.54 104.54
CA LYS A 39 -55.23 4.56 103.61
C LYS A 39 -53.91 4.12 103.00
N ASP A 40 -52.98 3.62 103.81
CA ASP A 40 -51.68 3.14 103.32
C ASP A 40 -51.84 1.99 102.32
N ILE A 41 -52.74 1.05 102.58
CA ILE A 41 -53.06 -0.05 101.66
C ILE A 41 -53.62 0.47 100.34
N ASP A 42 -54.55 1.44 100.37
CA ASP A 42 -55.15 2.01 99.17
C ASP A 42 -54.13 2.82 98.34
N GLU A 43 -53.18 3.51 98.99
CA GLU A 43 -52.06 4.17 98.32
C GLU A 43 -51.09 3.18 97.67
N LEU A 44 -50.77 2.09 98.37
CA LEU A 44 -49.91 1.03 97.84
C LEU A 44 -50.55 0.35 96.63
N LYS A 45 -51.86 0.07 96.65
CA LYS A 45 -52.58 -0.47 95.49
C LYS A 45 -52.49 0.44 94.28
N LYS A 46 -52.74 1.75 94.46
CA LYS A 46 -52.60 2.72 93.36
C LYS A 46 -51.18 2.74 92.78
N LYS A 47 -50.15 2.64 93.62
CA LYS A 47 -48.75 2.56 93.17
C LYS A 47 -48.48 1.28 92.38
N ILE A 48 -49.01 0.14 92.83
CA ILE A 48 -48.90 -1.14 92.12
C ILE A 48 -49.57 -1.05 90.74
N ASP A 49 -50.83 -0.60 90.67
CA ASP A 49 -51.57 -0.48 89.41
C ASP A 49 -50.84 0.43 88.40
N SER A 50 -50.30 1.56 88.89
CA SER A 50 -49.52 2.49 88.05
C SER A 50 -48.22 1.86 87.53
N SER A 51 -47.57 1.04 88.36
CA SER A 51 -46.33 0.35 88.01
C SER A 51 -46.59 -0.78 87.00
N GLU A 52 -47.67 -1.53 87.17
CA GLU A 52 -48.10 -2.57 86.22
C GLU A 52 -48.41 -1.99 84.84
N LYS A 53 -49.14 -0.86 84.80
CA LYS A 53 -49.40 -0.15 83.55
C LYS A 53 -48.11 0.30 82.86
N THR A 54 -47.17 0.86 83.62
CA THR A 54 -45.85 1.26 83.11
C THR A 54 -45.06 0.07 82.56
N ILE A 55 -45.07 -1.07 83.24
CA ILE A 55 -44.43 -2.30 82.77
C ILE A 55 -45.05 -2.78 81.45
N GLN A 56 -46.37 -2.70 81.31
CA GLN A 56 -47.05 -3.12 80.08
C GLN A 56 -46.72 -2.20 78.90
N ASP A 57 -46.68 -0.88 79.13
CA ASP A 57 -46.30 0.09 78.10
C ASP A 57 -44.85 -0.13 77.63
N LEU A 58 -43.91 -0.37 78.56
CA LEU A 58 -42.52 -0.69 78.24
C LEU A 58 -42.37 -1.99 77.45
N LYS A 59 -43.15 -3.03 77.76
CA LYS A 59 -43.16 -4.28 76.97
C LYS A 59 -43.61 -4.03 75.54
N ASN A 60 -44.69 -3.28 75.36
CA ASN A 60 -45.22 -2.93 74.05
C ASN A 60 -44.21 -2.11 73.23
N GLU A 61 -43.50 -1.18 73.86
CA GLU A 61 -42.45 -0.38 73.21
C GLU A 61 -41.24 -1.24 72.81
N ASN A 62 -40.81 -2.14 73.69
CA ASN A 62 -39.70 -3.05 73.40
C ASN A 62 -40.01 -3.99 72.21
N GLU A 63 -41.24 -4.50 72.13
CA GLU A 63 -41.67 -5.29 70.96
C GLU A 63 -41.66 -4.50 69.64
N LYS A 64 -42.05 -3.22 69.67
CA LYS A 64 -41.97 -2.34 68.50
C LYS A 64 -40.52 -2.11 68.07
N LEU A 65 -39.63 -1.83 69.02
CA LEU A 65 -38.20 -1.64 68.75
C LEU A 65 -37.55 -2.92 68.18
N LEU A 66 -37.91 -4.10 68.69
CA LEU A 66 -37.44 -5.37 68.16
C LEU A 66 -37.87 -5.60 66.70
N LYS A 67 -39.11 -5.24 66.35
CA LYS A 67 -39.61 -5.32 64.97
C LYS A 67 -38.86 -4.35 64.06
N GLN A 68 -38.67 -3.11 64.49
CA GLN A 68 -37.90 -2.10 63.74
C GLN A 68 -36.45 -2.53 63.52
N ASN A 69 -35.79 -3.07 64.54
CA ASN A 69 -34.41 -3.57 64.42
C ASN A 69 -34.31 -4.73 63.42
N LYS A 70 -35.26 -5.68 63.45
CA LYS A 70 -35.33 -6.77 62.45
C LYS A 70 -35.49 -6.23 61.02
N GLN A 71 -36.31 -5.20 60.82
CA GLN A 71 -36.49 -4.60 59.50
C GLN A 71 -35.23 -3.87 59.03
N CYS A 72 -34.62 -3.06 59.90
CA CYS A 72 -33.38 -2.35 59.61
C CYS A 72 -32.24 -3.32 59.22
N LYS A 73 -32.11 -4.45 59.92
CA LYS A 73 -31.15 -5.51 59.55
C LYS A 73 -31.40 -6.11 58.16
N LYS A 74 -32.65 -6.27 57.76
CA LYS A 74 -32.99 -6.76 56.41
C LYS A 74 -32.61 -5.74 55.35
N GLU A 75 -32.95 -4.47 55.56
CA GLU A 75 -32.62 -3.37 54.65
C GLU A 75 -31.09 -3.24 54.50
N LEU A 76 -30.35 -3.34 55.60
CA LEU A 76 -28.89 -3.32 55.60
C LEU A 76 -28.31 -4.45 54.73
N GLY A 77 -28.79 -5.69 54.89
CA GLY A 77 -28.36 -6.81 54.04
C GLY A 77 -28.69 -6.62 52.55
N THR A 78 -29.83 -6.01 52.22
CA THR A 78 -30.16 -5.70 50.81
C THR A 78 -29.24 -4.63 50.21
N LEU A 79 -28.83 -3.64 51.02
CA LEU A 79 -27.89 -2.60 50.61
C LEU A 79 -26.48 -3.17 50.42
N GLU A 80 -26.01 -4.03 51.33
CA GLU A 80 -24.72 -4.72 51.19
C GLU A 80 -24.64 -5.53 49.89
N ASN A 81 -25.68 -6.33 49.61
CA ASN A 81 -25.78 -7.09 48.37
C ASN A 81 -25.78 -6.17 47.14
N SER A 82 -26.49 -5.05 47.20
CA SER A 82 -26.53 -4.07 46.11
C SER A 82 -25.16 -3.44 45.86
N ILE A 83 -24.41 -3.13 46.92
CA ILE A 83 -23.05 -2.61 46.84
C ILE A 83 -22.11 -3.62 46.18
N GLU A 84 -22.20 -4.91 46.52
CA GLU A 84 -21.38 -5.95 45.87
C GLU A 84 -21.66 -6.07 44.38
N VAL A 85 -22.94 -6.05 43.97
CA VAL A 85 -23.34 -6.09 42.57
C VAL A 85 -22.84 -4.87 41.80
N LEU A 86 -22.87 -3.68 42.41
CA LEU A 86 -22.33 -2.47 41.77
C LEU A 86 -20.81 -2.52 41.64
N LYS A 87 -20.10 -3.01 42.66
CA LYS A 87 -18.64 -3.22 42.59
C LYS A 87 -18.24 -4.19 41.49
N SER A 88 -18.98 -5.28 41.31
CA SER A 88 -18.69 -6.25 40.23
C SER A 88 -18.93 -5.65 38.84
N LYS A 89 -20.03 -4.90 38.66
CA LYS A 89 -20.30 -4.15 37.42
C LYS A 89 -19.21 -3.14 37.10
N LEU A 90 -18.76 -2.38 38.09
CA LEU A 90 -17.71 -1.38 37.92
C LEU A 90 -16.39 -2.00 37.44
N LYS A 91 -15.95 -3.11 38.07
CA LYS A 91 -14.79 -3.87 37.58
C LYS A 91 -14.94 -4.31 36.12
N GLY A 92 -16.13 -4.82 35.75
CA GLY A 92 -16.41 -5.22 34.37
C GLY A 92 -16.32 -4.06 33.37
N TYR A 93 -16.75 -2.84 33.76
CA TYR A 93 -16.60 -1.65 32.93
C TYR A 93 -15.14 -1.19 32.81
N GLU A 94 -14.36 -1.24 33.90
CA GLU A 94 -12.94 -0.90 33.87
C GLU A 94 -12.14 -1.84 32.95
N GLU A 95 -12.43 -3.14 32.99
CA GLU A 95 -11.80 -4.14 32.11
C GLU A 95 -12.13 -3.91 30.63
N LYS A 96 -13.40 -3.60 30.32
CA LYS A 96 -13.80 -3.20 28.95
C LYS A 96 -13.05 -1.95 28.49
N THR A 97 -13.01 -0.92 29.33
CA THR A 97 -12.32 0.35 29.02
C THR A 97 -10.83 0.14 28.75
N LYS A 98 -10.17 -0.76 29.47
CA LYS A 98 -8.77 -1.12 29.20
C LYS A 98 -8.60 -1.81 27.85
N LYS A 99 -9.48 -2.75 27.50
CA LYS A 99 -9.46 -3.44 26.19
C LYS A 99 -9.67 -2.45 25.04
N ASP A 100 -10.62 -1.53 25.21
CA ASP A 100 -10.92 -0.52 24.20
C ASP A 100 -9.73 0.42 23.97
N LYS A 101 -9.06 0.88 25.04
CA LYS A 101 -7.85 1.71 24.95
C LYS A 101 -6.69 0.99 24.24
N ASN A 102 -6.47 -0.29 24.55
CA ASN A 102 -5.43 -1.07 23.87
C ASN A 102 -5.75 -1.21 22.37
N SER A 103 -7.00 -1.51 22.04
CA SER A 103 -7.46 -1.64 20.65
C SER A 103 -7.31 -0.32 19.88
N GLU A 104 -7.55 0.83 20.53
CA GLU A 104 -7.33 2.15 19.93
C GLU A 104 -5.84 2.44 19.68
N GLY A 105 -4.95 1.95 20.55
CA GLY A 105 -3.50 1.98 20.37
C GLY A 105 -3.06 1.18 19.15
N ASP A 106 -3.45 -0.09 19.09
CA ASP A 106 -3.13 -1.00 17.98
C ASP A 106 -3.64 -0.45 16.64
N ASN A 107 -4.84 0.15 16.62
CA ASN A 107 -5.40 0.77 15.43
C ASN A 107 -4.61 2.02 14.96
N LYS A 108 -4.07 2.82 15.89
CA LYS A 108 -3.22 3.97 15.54
C LYS A 108 -1.89 3.53 14.95
N GLU A 109 -1.28 2.49 15.50
CA GLU A 109 -0.05 1.89 14.96
C GLU A 109 -0.28 1.33 13.56
N ASN A 110 -1.34 0.52 13.37
CA ASN A 110 -1.73 -0.01 12.07
C ASN A 110 -2.00 1.10 11.03
N LEU A 111 -2.67 2.19 11.43
CA LEU A 111 -2.91 3.33 10.54
C LEU A 111 -1.60 4.01 10.10
N SER A 112 -0.62 4.12 11.02
CA SER A 112 0.70 4.69 10.73
C SER A 112 1.47 3.82 9.74
N GLU A 113 1.48 2.50 9.94
CA GLU A 113 2.12 1.56 9.02
C GLU A 113 1.48 1.58 7.63
N ILE A 114 0.15 1.63 7.56
CA ILE A 114 -0.59 1.71 6.29
C ILE A 114 -0.22 3.00 5.55
N LYS A 115 -0.13 4.15 6.24
CA LYS A 115 0.28 5.42 5.60
C LYS A 115 1.68 5.33 5.01
N LEU A 116 2.66 4.83 5.77
CA LEU A 116 4.03 4.66 5.30
C LEU A 116 4.09 3.75 4.06
N LYS A 117 3.36 2.62 4.10
CA LYS A 117 3.32 1.69 2.97
C LYS A 117 2.65 2.30 1.74
N ASN A 118 1.64 3.16 1.93
CA ASN A 118 0.97 3.86 0.85
C ASN A 118 1.90 4.90 0.19
N GLU A 119 2.66 5.65 0.98
CA GLU A 119 3.68 6.60 0.48
C GLU A 119 4.77 5.89 -0.33
N GLU A 120 5.22 4.73 0.13
CA GLU A 120 6.21 3.93 -0.58
C GLU A 120 5.68 3.41 -1.93
N LEU A 121 4.43 2.93 -1.97
CA LEU A 121 3.78 2.50 -3.21
C LEU A 121 3.58 3.66 -4.19
N GLU A 122 3.21 4.86 -3.73
CA GLU A 122 3.10 6.04 -4.58
C GLU A 122 4.45 6.41 -5.21
N LYS A 123 5.54 6.29 -4.45
CA LYS A 123 6.89 6.53 -4.96
C LYS A 123 7.26 5.51 -6.02
N GLN A 124 7.06 4.21 -5.75
CA GLN A 124 7.32 3.14 -6.73
C GLN A 124 6.50 3.31 -8.01
N LEU A 125 5.23 3.70 -7.89
CA LEU A 125 4.37 3.99 -9.05
C LEU A 125 4.93 5.14 -9.89
N LYS A 126 5.41 6.20 -9.25
CA LYS A 126 5.98 7.37 -9.94
C LYS A 126 7.26 7.00 -10.69
N GLU A 127 8.13 6.22 -10.06
CA GLU A 127 9.37 5.70 -10.67
C GLU A 127 9.07 4.79 -11.87
N ALA A 128 8.13 3.86 -11.73
CA ALA A 128 7.69 3.00 -12.82
C ALA A 128 7.13 3.81 -14.00
N LYS A 129 6.29 4.83 -13.74
CA LYS A 129 5.76 5.72 -14.79
C LYS A 129 6.87 6.48 -15.50
N THR A 130 7.90 6.94 -14.79
CA THR A 130 9.04 7.61 -15.42
C THR A 130 9.86 6.65 -16.28
N MET A 131 10.04 5.40 -15.83
CA MET A 131 10.75 4.38 -16.59
C MET A 131 10.01 4.00 -17.87
N CYS A 132 8.68 3.81 -17.81
CA CYS A 132 7.88 3.53 -19.00
C CYS A 132 8.02 4.64 -20.05
N LYS A 133 7.93 5.91 -19.63
CA LYS A 133 8.12 7.05 -20.56
C LYS A 133 9.52 7.11 -21.17
N PHE A 134 10.54 6.66 -20.44
CA PHE A 134 11.89 6.58 -20.96
C PHE A 134 11.98 5.49 -22.04
N LEU A 135 11.49 4.29 -21.74
CA LEU A 135 11.47 3.16 -22.67
C LEU A 135 10.64 3.44 -23.94
N GLU A 136 9.51 4.13 -23.81
CA GLU A 136 8.69 4.56 -24.95
C GLU A 136 9.49 5.45 -25.93
N LYS A 137 10.31 6.36 -25.40
CA LYS A 137 11.18 7.21 -26.23
C LYS A 137 12.30 6.41 -26.89
N GLU A 138 12.91 5.49 -26.16
CA GLU A 138 13.97 4.62 -26.67
C GLU A 138 13.48 3.73 -27.81
N ILE A 139 12.27 3.17 -27.70
CA ILE A 139 11.63 2.39 -28.77
C ILE A 139 11.44 3.24 -30.04
N VAL A 140 10.93 4.46 -29.92
CA VAL A 140 10.74 5.35 -31.08
C VAL A 140 12.08 5.66 -31.75
N GLN A 141 13.13 5.91 -30.97
CA GLN A 141 14.46 6.15 -31.52
C GLN A 141 15.00 4.94 -32.29
N LEU A 142 14.91 3.74 -31.71
CA LEU A 142 15.35 2.51 -32.37
C LEU A 142 14.56 2.21 -33.65
N GLN A 143 13.26 2.53 -33.69
CA GLN A 143 12.46 2.40 -34.91
C GLN A 143 12.95 3.33 -36.02
N LEU A 144 13.28 4.58 -35.69
CA LEU A 144 13.83 5.54 -36.66
C LEU A 144 15.18 5.07 -37.22
N GLU A 145 16.09 4.61 -36.35
CA GLU A 145 17.39 4.07 -36.74
C GLU A 145 17.24 2.85 -37.65
N ARG A 146 16.31 1.93 -37.31
CA ARG A 146 16.01 0.75 -38.11
C ARG A 146 15.46 1.10 -39.48
N ASP A 147 14.58 2.09 -39.57
CA ASP A 147 14.00 2.53 -40.85
C ASP A 147 15.04 3.23 -41.74
N GLU A 148 15.97 3.99 -41.15
CA GLU A 148 17.10 4.60 -41.86
C GLU A 148 18.05 3.53 -42.43
N LEU A 149 18.41 2.54 -41.62
CA LEU A 149 19.21 1.39 -42.09
C LEU A 149 18.50 0.61 -43.20
N GLY A 150 17.19 0.41 -43.10
CA GLY A 150 16.39 -0.22 -44.13
C GLY A 150 16.44 0.53 -45.47
N LYS A 151 16.37 1.87 -45.44
CA LYS A 151 16.53 2.70 -46.65
C LYS A 151 17.94 2.55 -47.26
N ASN A 152 18.98 2.56 -46.44
CA ASN A 152 20.36 2.39 -46.89
C ASN A 152 20.58 1.03 -47.56
N LEU A 153 20.02 -0.03 -46.98
CA LEU A 153 20.11 -1.39 -47.54
C LEU A 153 19.41 -1.48 -48.89
N ASN A 154 18.22 -0.89 -49.04
CA ASN A 154 17.51 -0.84 -50.31
C ASN A 154 18.32 -0.11 -51.40
N TYR A 155 18.98 0.99 -51.04
CA TYR A 155 19.85 1.73 -51.97
C TYR A 155 21.02 0.86 -52.46
N ILE A 156 21.68 0.14 -51.55
CA ILE A 156 22.79 -0.75 -51.88
C ILE A 156 22.32 -1.92 -52.76
N ASN A 157 21.17 -2.53 -52.45
CA ASN A 157 20.63 -3.63 -53.24
C ASN A 157 20.27 -3.18 -54.65
N ALA A 158 19.61 -2.02 -54.81
CA ALA A 158 19.30 -1.48 -56.13
C ALA A 158 20.57 -1.21 -56.97
N TYR A 159 21.64 -0.73 -56.32
CA TYR A 159 22.94 -0.56 -56.97
C TYR A 159 23.54 -1.91 -57.40
N PHE A 160 23.46 -2.93 -56.54
CA PHE A 160 24.00 -4.27 -56.84
C PHE A 160 23.22 -4.98 -57.96
N GLU A 161 21.89 -4.88 -57.98
CA GLU A 161 21.05 -5.40 -59.07
C GLU A 161 21.39 -4.73 -60.41
N TYR A 162 21.54 -3.41 -60.42
CA TYR A 162 22.00 -2.68 -61.60
C TYR A 162 23.37 -3.17 -62.08
N ALA A 163 24.35 -3.27 -61.19
CA ALA A 163 25.68 -3.77 -61.54
C ALA A 163 25.67 -5.23 -62.03
N SER A 164 24.85 -6.10 -61.44
CA SER A 164 24.81 -7.54 -61.75
C SER A 164 24.06 -7.86 -63.04
N SER A 165 22.96 -7.15 -63.32
CA SER A 165 22.21 -7.24 -64.59
C SER A 165 23.04 -6.90 -65.82
N SER A 166 24.16 -6.20 -65.61
CA SER A 166 25.11 -5.82 -66.66
C SER A 166 26.12 -6.94 -66.95
N ILE A 167 26.20 -7.99 -66.13
CA ILE A 167 27.23 -9.04 -66.17
C ILE A 167 26.70 -10.37 -66.73
N GLU A 168 25.41 -10.69 -66.53
CA GLU A 168 24.83 -11.98 -66.90
C GLU A 168 23.76 -11.86 -67.99
N GLU A 169 24.19 -12.10 -69.24
CA GLU A 169 23.50 -12.79 -70.35
C GLU A 169 24.12 -12.33 -71.68
N ASN A 170 24.91 -13.20 -72.34
CA ASN A 170 25.57 -12.96 -73.64
C ASN A 170 26.30 -11.62 -73.77
N LYS A 171 27.60 -11.57 -73.39
CA LYS A 171 28.46 -10.38 -73.54
C LYS A 171 28.58 -9.94 -75.01
N ASN A 172 27.61 -9.17 -75.47
CA ASN A 172 27.70 -8.33 -76.66
C ASN A 172 28.46 -7.08 -76.25
N TYR A 173 29.78 -7.17 -76.30
CA TYR A 173 30.63 -6.02 -76.04
C TYR A 173 30.32 -4.90 -77.04
N LEU A 174 30.00 -3.71 -76.55
CA LEU A 174 29.71 -2.53 -77.39
C LEU A 174 30.96 -2.13 -78.19
N PHE A 175 32.11 -2.14 -77.53
CA PHE A 175 33.41 -1.91 -78.14
C PHE A 175 34.53 -2.52 -77.28
N ALA A 176 35.71 -2.67 -77.88
CA ALA A 176 36.92 -3.03 -77.15
C ALA A 176 37.71 -1.77 -76.78
N LEU A 177 38.34 -1.78 -75.61
CA LEU A 177 39.22 -0.72 -75.15
C LEU A 177 40.56 -1.33 -74.71
N VAL A 178 41.63 -0.93 -75.40
CA VAL A 178 43.00 -1.31 -75.03
C VAL A 178 43.54 -0.29 -74.03
N ILE A 179 43.87 -0.78 -72.84
CA ILE A 179 44.35 0.04 -71.72
C ILE A 179 45.74 -0.37 -71.25
N ASN A 180 46.46 0.56 -70.66
CA ASN A 180 47.72 0.33 -69.94
C ASN A 180 47.68 1.00 -68.57
N MET A 181 46.60 0.75 -67.82
CA MET A 181 46.41 1.19 -66.44
C MET A 181 45.57 0.14 -65.70
N ASP A 182 45.66 0.09 -64.37
CA ASP A 182 44.75 -0.75 -63.56
C ASP A 182 43.34 -0.15 -63.65
N ALA A 183 42.40 -0.91 -64.22
CA ALA A 183 41.05 -0.45 -64.51
C ALA A 183 40.00 -1.37 -63.88
N LYS A 184 40.30 -1.91 -62.69
CA LYS A 184 39.41 -2.83 -61.96
C LYS A 184 38.03 -2.21 -61.76
N ILE A 185 37.94 -0.96 -61.31
CA ILE A 185 36.67 -0.29 -61.05
C ILE A 185 35.94 -0.06 -62.38
N CYS A 186 36.64 0.40 -63.42
CA CYS A 186 36.04 0.55 -64.76
C CYS A 186 35.48 -0.76 -65.30
N SER A 187 36.18 -1.87 -65.11
CA SER A 187 35.75 -3.19 -65.59
C SER A 187 34.49 -3.69 -64.89
N TYR A 188 34.26 -3.28 -63.63
CA TYR A 188 33.01 -3.55 -62.91
C TYR A 188 31.88 -2.58 -63.29
N LEU A 189 32.21 -1.31 -63.57
CA LEU A 189 31.22 -0.29 -63.92
C LEU A 189 30.70 -0.44 -65.36
N PHE A 190 31.50 -0.99 -66.26
CA PHE A 190 31.17 -1.13 -67.68
C PHE A 190 31.44 -2.56 -68.20
N PRO A 191 30.73 -3.57 -67.67
CA PRO A 191 30.92 -4.96 -68.09
C PRO A 191 30.58 -5.23 -69.57
N GLU A 192 29.86 -4.31 -70.22
CA GLU A 192 29.57 -4.30 -71.65
C GLU A 192 30.75 -3.79 -72.52
N ILE A 193 31.88 -3.41 -71.93
CA ILE A 193 33.10 -3.01 -72.64
C ILE A 193 34.16 -4.09 -72.46
N LEU A 194 34.80 -4.49 -73.57
CA LEU A 194 35.92 -5.42 -73.50
C LEU A 194 37.20 -4.65 -73.19
N PHE A 195 37.65 -4.71 -71.94
CA PHE A 195 38.95 -4.18 -71.54
C PHE A 195 40.06 -5.17 -71.89
N ILE A 196 41.05 -4.71 -72.67
CA ILE A 196 42.20 -5.51 -73.11
C ILE A 196 43.46 -4.90 -72.50
N ASP A 197 44.26 -5.71 -71.82
CA ASP A 197 45.53 -5.25 -71.25
C ASP A 197 46.58 -5.17 -72.37
N SER A 198 47.16 -3.98 -72.56
CA SER A 198 48.21 -3.75 -73.55
C SER A 198 49.48 -4.59 -73.35
N ASN A 199 49.70 -5.14 -72.16
CA ASN A 199 50.83 -6.01 -71.85
C ASN A 199 50.57 -7.46 -72.25
N LYS A 200 49.30 -7.86 -72.38
CA LYS A 200 48.86 -9.20 -72.81
C LYS A 200 48.23 -9.21 -74.19
N LEU A 201 48.42 -8.12 -74.93
CA LEU A 201 47.79 -7.86 -76.22
C LEU A 201 48.01 -8.99 -77.24
N GLU A 202 49.18 -9.62 -77.26
CA GLU A 202 49.49 -10.70 -78.21
C GLU A 202 48.70 -11.99 -77.91
N GLU A 203 48.47 -12.31 -76.64
CA GLU A 203 47.70 -13.49 -76.21
C GLU A 203 46.19 -13.22 -76.31
N GLU A 204 45.73 -12.06 -75.83
CA GLU A 204 44.31 -11.71 -75.74
C GLU A 204 43.69 -11.42 -77.12
N LEU A 205 44.42 -10.84 -78.07
CA LEU A 205 43.91 -10.60 -79.43
C LEU A 205 43.74 -11.89 -80.25
N LEU A 206 44.41 -12.98 -79.88
CA LEU A 206 44.31 -14.28 -80.54
C LEU A 206 43.20 -15.14 -79.93
N SER A 207 42.95 -15.03 -78.62
CA SER A 207 41.95 -15.83 -77.91
C SER A 207 40.55 -15.20 -77.88
N CYS A 208 40.42 -13.88 -78.05
CA CYS A 208 39.12 -13.21 -77.97
C CYS A 208 38.29 -13.40 -79.24
N SER A 209 37.13 -14.04 -79.10
CA SER A 209 36.08 -14.05 -80.12
C SER A 209 35.46 -12.65 -80.25
N LEU A 210 36.09 -11.77 -81.03
CA LEU A 210 35.61 -10.41 -81.33
C LEU A 210 34.42 -10.37 -82.30
N ASN A 211 33.66 -11.46 -82.41
CA ASN A 211 32.70 -11.68 -83.50
C ASN A 211 31.59 -10.62 -83.56
N ASN A 212 31.34 -9.89 -82.48
CA ASN A 212 30.28 -8.86 -82.38
C ASN A 212 30.80 -7.43 -82.10
N ILE A 213 32.12 -7.21 -82.08
CA ILE A 213 32.71 -5.88 -81.84
C ILE A 213 33.00 -5.21 -83.19
N ASN A 214 32.62 -3.93 -83.35
CA ASN A 214 32.88 -3.16 -84.59
C ASN A 214 33.87 -1.98 -84.39
N LYS A 215 34.22 -1.67 -83.14
CA LYS A 215 35.06 -0.53 -82.74
C LYS A 215 36.07 -0.94 -81.68
N ILE A 216 37.26 -0.34 -81.78
CA ILE A 216 38.32 -0.46 -80.79
C ILE A 216 38.85 0.92 -80.42
N TYR A 217 38.86 1.21 -79.12
CA TYR A 217 39.44 2.41 -78.55
C TYR A 217 40.81 2.09 -77.98
N ILE A 218 41.75 3.00 -78.17
CA ILE A 218 43.14 2.82 -77.77
C ILE A 218 43.50 3.95 -76.81
N GLN A 219 43.79 3.61 -75.56
CA GLN A 219 44.34 4.58 -74.61
C GLN A 219 45.75 4.98 -75.06
N ARG A 220 45.96 6.25 -75.44
CA ARG A 220 47.28 6.73 -75.88
C ARG A 220 48.34 6.64 -74.78
N ASN A 221 47.93 6.94 -73.55
CA ASN A 221 48.84 7.11 -72.43
C ASN A 221 49.55 5.80 -72.10
N ASN A 222 50.87 5.87 -71.96
CA ASN A 222 51.75 4.73 -71.67
C ASN A 222 51.80 3.62 -72.74
N LEU A 223 51.31 3.85 -73.96
CA LEU A 223 51.52 2.94 -75.10
C LEU A 223 52.66 3.41 -76.02
N SER A 224 53.51 2.48 -76.45
CA SER A 224 54.52 2.75 -77.46
C SER A 224 53.89 2.90 -78.85
N THR A 225 54.53 3.66 -79.74
CA THR A 225 54.07 3.83 -81.14
C THR A 225 53.96 2.49 -81.87
N LEU A 226 54.86 1.54 -81.57
CA LEU A 226 54.84 0.18 -82.12
C LEU A 226 53.57 -0.58 -81.71
N LYS A 227 53.20 -0.57 -80.41
CA LYS A 227 51.97 -1.22 -79.92
C LYS A 227 50.72 -0.59 -80.54
N ILE A 228 50.67 0.73 -80.67
CA ILE A 228 49.54 1.43 -81.29
C ILE A 228 49.37 1.00 -82.76
N ASN A 229 50.47 0.90 -83.50
CA ASN A 229 50.42 0.46 -84.91
C ASN A 229 49.96 -0.99 -85.02
N LEU A 230 50.43 -1.87 -84.14
CA LEU A 230 50.01 -3.27 -84.09
C LEU A 230 48.50 -3.41 -83.86
N ILE A 231 47.94 -2.64 -82.91
CA ILE A 231 46.48 -2.62 -82.65
C ILE A 231 45.72 -2.11 -83.89
N LYS A 232 46.22 -1.07 -84.57
CA LYS A 232 45.59 -0.53 -85.78
C LYS A 232 45.62 -1.52 -86.94
N GLU A 233 46.72 -2.23 -87.14
CA GLU A 233 46.82 -3.28 -88.17
C GLU A 233 45.87 -4.44 -87.88
N PHE A 234 45.79 -4.86 -86.62
CA PHE A 234 44.82 -5.86 -86.18
C PHE A 234 43.38 -5.40 -86.44
N ALA A 235 43.04 -4.17 -86.04
CA ALA A 235 41.73 -3.57 -86.30
C ALA A 235 41.40 -3.56 -87.80
N LYS A 236 42.36 -3.18 -88.64
CA LYS A 236 42.21 -3.17 -90.11
C LYS A 236 41.96 -4.58 -90.66
N LYS A 237 42.70 -5.59 -90.19
CA LYS A 237 42.54 -7.00 -90.59
C LYS A 237 41.15 -7.54 -90.23
N LYS A 238 40.60 -7.10 -89.10
CA LYS A 238 39.27 -7.48 -88.60
C LYS A 238 38.15 -6.53 -89.01
N ARG A 239 38.42 -5.52 -89.85
CA ARG A 239 37.46 -4.48 -90.30
C ARG A 239 36.83 -3.67 -89.15
N LEU A 240 37.57 -3.46 -88.06
CA LEU A 240 37.17 -2.64 -86.91
C LEU A 240 37.56 -1.17 -87.11
N LYS A 241 36.71 -0.24 -86.64
CA LYS A 241 37.07 1.19 -86.56
C LYS A 241 37.95 1.43 -85.33
N ALA A 242 39.13 2.01 -85.51
CA ALA A 242 40.05 2.31 -84.41
C ALA A 242 40.06 3.82 -84.08
N LYS A 243 39.85 4.18 -82.81
CA LYS A 243 39.94 5.57 -82.32
C LYS A 243 40.88 5.65 -81.12
N ILE A 244 41.59 6.76 -80.98
CA ILE A 244 42.52 6.99 -79.86
C ILE A 244 41.83 7.88 -78.83
N ILE A 245 41.97 7.54 -77.56
CA ILE A 245 41.51 8.34 -76.41
C ILE A 245 42.68 8.64 -75.47
N MET A 246 42.56 9.69 -74.64
CA MET A 246 43.67 10.17 -73.81
C MET A 246 43.36 10.27 -72.30
N PRO A 247 42.70 9.29 -71.66
CA PRO A 247 42.48 9.34 -70.21
C PRO A 247 43.79 9.11 -69.44
N ARG A 248 44.02 9.91 -68.39
CA ARG A 248 45.25 9.85 -67.55
C ARG A 248 45.09 9.01 -66.29
N ASN A 249 43.87 8.85 -65.81
CA ASN A 249 43.53 8.06 -64.62
C ASN A 249 42.19 7.36 -64.83
N GLU A 250 41.84 6.47 -63.90
CA GLU A 250 40.62 5.67 -63.98
C GLU A 250 39.35 6.52 -63.96
N LYS A 251 39.34 7.65 -63.24
CA LYS A 251 38.21 8.60 -63.24
C LYS A 251 37.99 9.24 -64.62
N GLU A 252 39.05 9.76 -65.23
CA GLU A 252 38.98 10.32 -66.59
C GLU A 252 38.58 9.24 -67.62
N LEU A 253 39.00 8.00 -67.40
CA LEU A 253 38.60 6.88 -68.24
C LEU A 253 37.08 6.61 -68.16
N ILE A 254 36.50 6.64 -66.96
CA ILE A 254 35.05 6.55 -66.75
C ILE A 254 34.32 7.68 -67.50
N GLU A 255 34.78 8.92 -67.36
CA GLU A 255 34.18 10.07 -68.03
C GLU A 255 34.25 9.95 -69.56
N GLU A 256 35.38 9.51 -70.12
CA GLU A 256 35.53 9.30 -71.56
C GLU A 256 34.67 8.15 -72.08
N ILE A 257 34.56 7.05 -71.33
CA ILE A 257 33.66 5.94 -71.66
C ILE A 257 32.20 6.42 -71.70
N ILE A 258 31.77 7.22 -70.72
CA ILE A 258 30.42 7.79 -70.68
C ILE A 258 30.18 8.68 -71.91
N LYS A 259 31.13 9.55 -72.26
CA LYS A 259 31.03 10.40 -73.46
C LYS A 259 30.92 9.57 -74.74
N ILE A 260 31.71 8.50 -74.88
CA ILE A 260 31.66 7.60 -76.04
C ILE A 260 30.30 6.93 -76.13
N LYS A 261 29.78 6.41 -75.02
CA LYS A 261 28.45 5.78 -74.98
C LYS A 261 27.34 6.77 -75.34
N TYR A 262 27.44 8.03 -74.91
CA TYR A 262 26.42 9.05 -75.19
C TYR A 262 26.49 9.62 -76.62
N MET A 263 27.69 9.69 -77.21
CA MET A 263 27.87 10.19 -78.58
C MET A 263 27.56 9.13 -79.65
N GLU A 264 27.56 7.85 -79.29
CA GLU A 264 27.50 6.73 -80.24
C GLU A 264 26.39 5.72 -79.99
N GLY A 265 25.64 5.85 -78.90
CA GLY A 265 24.35 5.18 -78.65
C GLY A 265 23.19 6.05 -79.09
#